data_AF-A0A9P4YCP4-F1
#
_entry.id   AF-A0A9P4YCP4-F1
#
_cell.length_a   1.000
_cell.length_b   1.000
_cell.length_c   1.000
_cell.angle_alpha   90.00
_cell.angle_beta   90.00
_cell.angle_gamma   90.00
#
_symmetry.space_group_name_H-M   'P 1'
#
loop_
_entity.id
_entity.type
_entity.pdbx_description
1 polymer ?
#
loop_
_entity_poly.entity_id
_entity_poly.type
_entity_poly.pdbx_seq_one_letter_code
_entity_poly.pdbx_strand_id
1 'polypeptide(L)'
;EHLVAPFRDYYTFLTTLYLPEAALKHPPKGGWPNITRETCSGFGKTDMVIDVLRHLPYIEEHRNLHSVDFNCDVLDYSTATGEDF
;
A
#
# COMPACT_ATOMS: atom_id res chain seq x y z
N GLU A 1 3.77 -12.76 -4.82
CA GLU A 1 4.48 -12.73 -3.51
C GLU A 1 5.94 -12.25 -3.54
N HIS A 2 6.81 -12.71 -4.46
CA HIS A 2 8.25 -12.35 -4.43
C HIS A 2 8.52 -10.83 -4.43
N LEU A 3 7.72 -10.05 -5.17
CA LEU A 3 7.86 -8.60 -5.24
C LEU A 3 7.25 -7.85 -4.05
N VAL A 4 6.39 -8.49 -3.26
CA VAL A 4 5.70 -7.86 -2.12
C VAL A 4 6.54 -7.96 -0.85
N ALA A 5 7.28 -9.07 -0.68
CA ALA A 5 8.04 -9.35 0.52
C ALA A 5 9.03 -8.23 0.89
N PRO A 6 9.84 -7.67 -0.04
CA PRO A 6 10.78 -6.59 0.32
C PRO A 6 10.09 -5.34 0.88
N PHE A 7 8.93 -4.95 0.34
CA PHE A 7 8.18 -3.80 0.83
C PHE A 7 7.59 -4.06 2.22
N ARG A 8 7.04 -5.26 2.43
CA ARG A 8 6.52 -5.67 3.74
C ARG A 8 7.62 -5.66 4.78
N ASP A 9 8.76 -6.27 4.48
CA ASP A 9 9.89 -6.36 5.41
C ASP A 9 10.43 -4.96 5.74
N TYR A 10 10.51 -4.08 4.74
CA TYR A 10 10.90 -2.68 4.94
C TYR A 10 9.92 -1.93 5.86
N TYR A 11 8.62 -1.99 5.60
CA TYR A 11 7.64 -1.31 6.45
C TYR A 11 7.57 -1.88 7.86
N THR A 12 7.68 -3.21 8.01
CA THR A 12 7.81 -3.87 9.33
C THR A 12 9.08 -3.43 10.04
N PHE A 13 10.19 -3.20 9.32
CA PHE A 13 11.38 -2.62 9.93
C PHE A 13 11.12 -1.18 10.42
N LEU A 14 10.44 -0.35 9.64
CA LEU A 14 10.09 1.02 10.05
C LEU A 14 9.23 1.07 11.32
N THR A 15 8.38 0.05 11.57
CA THR A 15 7.61 -0.01 12.83
C THR A 15 8.46 -0.22 14.06
N THR A 16 9.70 -0.68 13.91
CA THR A 16 10.67 -0.80 15.01
C THR A 16 11.41 0.51 15.30
N LEU A 17 11.35 1.48 14.39
CA LEU A 17 12.08 2.74 14.49
C LEU A 17 11.19 3.90 14.91
N TYR A 18 10.15 4.20 14.13
CA TYR A 18 9.33 5.39 14.32
C TYR A 18 7.88 5.24 13.84
N LEU A 19 7.57 4.25 13.00
CA LEU A 19 6.22 4.06 12.51
C LEU A 19 5.37 3.34 13.57
N PRO A 20 4.18 3.85 13.93
CA PRO A 20 3.29 3.09 14.80
C PRO A 20 2.86 1.78 14.11
N GLU A 21 2.91 0.66 14.82
CA GLU A 21 2.49 -0.65 14.27
C GLU A 21 1.03 -0.60 13.77
N ALA A 22 0.16 0.12 14.47
CA ALA A 22 -1.24 0.32 14.08
C ALA A 22 -1.42 1.07 12.76
N ALA A 23 -0.42 1.85 12.32
CA ALA A 23 -0.44 2.55 11.04
C ALA A 23 -0.14 1.60 9.86
N LEU A 24 0.52 0.47 10.08
CA LEU A 24 0.79 -0.52 9.02
C LEU A 24 -0.43 -1.43 8.81
N LYS A 25 -1.13 -1.27 7.69
CA LYS A 25 -2.28 -2.08 7.32
C LYS A 25 -1.86 -3.22 6.40
N HIS A 26 -2.19 -4.45 6.82
CA HIS A 26 -1.90 -5.65 6.05
C HIS A 26 -3.10 -6.08 5.21
N PRO A 27 -2.88 -6.56 3.97
CA PRO A 27 -3.96 -7.08 3.15
C PRO A 27 -4.54 -8.38 3.74
N PRO A 28 -5.82 -8.67 3.46
CA PRO A 28 -6.39 -10.00 3.66
C PRO A 28 -5.62 -11.08 2.86
N LYS A 29 -5.85 -12.36 3.18
CA LYS A 29 -5.22 -13.50 2.48
C LYS A 29 -5.40 -13.47 0.96
N GLY A 30 -6.50 -12.91 0.45
CA GLY A 30 -6.79 -12.75 -0.98
C GLY A 30 -6.43 -11.38 -1.56
N GLY A 31 -5.68 -10.56 -0.83
CA GLY A 31 -5.39 -9.16 -1.18
C GLY A 31 -6.55 -8.21 -0.89
N TRP A 32 -6.33 -6.93 -1.17
CA TRP A 32 -7.34 -5.87 -1.06
C TRP A 32 -8.43 -6.05 -2.12
N PRO A 33 -9.72 -6.16 -1.72
CA PRO A 33 -10.80 -6.50 -2.65
C PRO A 33 -11.16 -5.38 -3.62
N ASN A 34 -10.85 -4.13 -3.28
CA ASN A 34 -11.08 -2.94 -4.10
C ASN A 34 -9.98 -2.67 -5.13
N ILE A 35 -8.83 -3.36 -5.04
CA ILE A 35 -7.73 -3.23 -6.01
C ILE A 35 -7.89 -4.33 -7.06
N THR A 36 -8.50 -3.96 -8.19
CA THR A 36 -8.85 -4.86 -9.30
C THR A 36 -8.42 -4.24 -10.62
N ARG A 37 -8.46 -5.02 -11.70
CA ARG A 37 -8.14 -4.48 -13.02
C ARG A 37 -9.12 -3.38 -13.41
N GLU A 38 -10.39 -3.57 -13.06
CA GLU A 38 -11.48 -2.67 -13.40
C GLU A 38 -11.33 -1.33 -12.67
N THR A 39 -11.06 -1.38 -11.35
CA THR A 39 -10.87 -0.18 -10.52
C THR A 39 -9.56 0.54 -10.79
N CYS A 40 -8.50 -0.15 -11.23
CA CYS A 40 -7.20 0.46 -11.55
C CYS A 40 -7.00 0.78 -13.05
N SER A 41 -8.03 0.62 -13.87
CA SER A 41 -7.93 0.76 -15.34
C SER A 41 -7.49 2.17 -15.80
N GLY A 42 -7.82 3.22 -15.04
CA GLY A 42 -7.43 4.61 -15.31
C GLY A 42 -5.93 4.92 -15.20
N PHE A 43 -5.15 4.09 -14.50
CA PHE A 43 -3.73 4.36 -14.22
C PHE A 43 -2.75 3.85 -15.29
N GLY A 44 -3.24 3.12 -16.30
CA GLY A 44 -2.38 2.49 -17.30
C GLY A 44 -1.39 1.47 -16.71
N LYS A 45 -1.70 0.89 -15.53
CA LYS A 45 -0.86 -0.14 -14.91
C LYS A 45 -1.09 -1.49 -15.57
N THR A 46 -0.03 -2.30 -15.62
CA THR A 46 -0.12 -3.69 -16.07
C THR A 46 -0.75 -4.57 -14.99
N ASP A 47 -1.28 -5.72 -15.38
CA ASP A 47 -1.88 -6.69 -14.45
C ASP A 47 -0.92 -7.12 -13.34
N MET A 48 0.37 -7.22 -13.67
CA MET A 48 1.42 -7.54 -12.72
C MET A 48 1.55 -6.45 -11.65
N VAL A 49 1.48 -5.18 -12.02
CA VAL A 49 1.53 -4.08 -11.05
C VAL A 49 0.27 -4.09 -10.18
N ILE A 50 -0.90 -4.34 -10.77
CA ILE A 50 -2.17 -4.42 -10.03
C ILE A 50 -2.13 -5.58 -9.03
N ASP A 51 -1.59 -6.74 -9.41
CA ASP A 51 -1.40 -7.88 -8.50
C ASP A 51 -0.44 -7.55 -7.34
N VAL A 52 0.64 -6.79 -7.62
CA VAL A 52 1.53 -6.31 -6.55
C VAL A 52 0.80 -5.36 -5.60
N LEU A 53 0.14 -4.31 -6.12
CA LEU A 53 -0.61 -3.33 -5.32
C LEU A 53 -1.67 -4.01 -4.44
N ARG A 54 -2.40 -4.97 -5.01
CA ARG A 54 -3.43 -5.75 -4.32
C ARG A 54 -2.90 -6.49 -3.08
N HIS A 55 -1.61 -6.84 -3.07
CA HIS A 55 -1.00 -7.60 -1.98
C HIS A 55 0.01 -6.79 -1.16
N LEU A 56 0.18 -5.50 -1.43
CA LEU A 56 1.04 -4.65 -0.62
C LEU A 56 0.39 -4.30 0.73
N PRO A 57 1.18 -4.26 1.81
CA PRO A 57 0.77 -3.50 2.99
C PRO A 57 0.84 -2.00 2.70
N TYR A 58 -0.08 -1.24 3.29
CA TYR A 58 -0.12 0.21 3.17
C TYR A 58 0.05 0.88 4.52
N ILE A 59 0.53 2.11 4.52
CA ILE A 59 0.69 2.92 5.73
C ILE A 59 -0.48 3.89 5.76
N GLU A 60 -1.30 3.78 6.80
CA GLU A 60 -2.44 4.67 7.01
C GLU A 60 -1.94 6.10 7.20
N GLU A 61 -2.35 6.96 6.28
CA GLU A 61 -2.00 8.37 6.33
C GLU A 61 -2.79 9.06 7.45
N HIS A 62 -2.18 9.21 8.62
CA HIS A 62 -2.68 10.09 9.66
C HIS A 62 -1.97 11.43 9.61
N ARG A 63 -2.59 12.39 8.90
CA ARG A 63 -2.27 13.83 8.99
C ARG A 63 -0.79 14.19 8.74
N ASN A 64 -0.17 13.70 7.66
CA ASN A 64 1.23 13.97 7.31
C ASN A 64 2.28 13.52 8.36
N LEU A 65 1.95 12.61 9.27
CA LEU A 65 2.85 12.19 10.35
C LEU A 65 3.72 10.98 10.00
N HIS A 66 3.43 10.28 8.90
CA HIS A 66 3.96 8.94 8.64
C HIS A 66 4.51 8.79 7.20
N SER A 67 5.39 9.71 6.80
CA SER A 67 6.24 9.50 5.62
C SER A 67 7.25 8.38 5.90
N VAL A 68 7.53 7.54 4.90
CA VAL A 68 8.57 6.48 5.00
C VAL A 68 9.98 7.03 4.96
N ASP A 69 10.13 8.27 4.49
CA ASP A 69 11.35 9.06 4.49
C ASP A 69 11.01 10.54 4.22
N PHE A 70 11.98 11.43 4.37
CA PHE A 70 11.83 12.84 4.05
C PHE A 70 11.36 13.04 2.60
N ASN A 71 10.24 13.76 2.41
CA ASN A 71 9.57 14.01 1.13
C ASN A 71 9.10 12.74 0.38
N CYS A 72 8.93 11.62 1.08
CA CYS A 72 8.31 10.42 0.52
C CYS A 72 6.89 10.26 1.06
N ASP A 73 5.94 10.86 0.35
CA ASP A 73 4.52 10.71 0.66
C ASP A 73 4.05 9.30 0.32
N VAL A 74 3.36 8.68 1.27
CA VAL A 74 2.79 7.35 1.10
C VAL A 74 1.39 7.48 0.52
N LEU A 75 1.06 6.63 -0.45
CA LEU A 75 -0.29 6.54 -1.01
C LEU A 75 -0.90 5.19 -0.68
N ASP A 76 -2.02 5.21 0.04
CA ASP A 76 -2.79 4.02 0.37
C ASP A 76 -3.84 3.72 -0.72
N TYR A 77 -3.52 2.79 -1.61
CA TYR A 77 -4.45 2.36 -2.66
C TYR A 77 -5.58 1.47 -2.12
N SER A 78 -5.47 0.97 -0.89
CA SER A 78 -6.52 0.15 -0.27
C SER A 78 -7.72 0.98 0.20
N THR A 79 -7.54 2.27 0.43
CA THR A 79 -8.64 3.20 0.79
C THR A 79 -9.13 4.01 -0.39
N ALA A 80 -8.39 4.04 -1.51
CA ALA A 80 -8.77 4.79 -2.68
C ALA A 80 -10.08 4.26 -3.29
N THR A 81 -10.95 5.20 -3.62
CA THR A 81 -12.26 4.98 -4.23
C THR A 81 -12.16 5.12 -5.75
N GLY A 82 -13.17 4.65 -6.48
CA GLY A 82 -13.22 4.81 -7.94
C GLY A 82 -13.19 6.27 -8.44
N GLU A 83 -13.37 7.25 -7.56
CA GLU A 83 -13.25 8.69 -7.88
C GLU A 83 -11.84 9.25 -7.57
N ASP A 84 -11.07 8.56 -6.72
CA ASP A 84 -9.63 8.81 -6.49
C ASP A 84 -8.76 8.17 -7.59
N PHE A 85 -9.40 7.37 -8.45
CA PHE A 85 -8.83 6.58 -9.53
C PHE A 85 -9.21 7.11 -10.92
#